data_AF-A0A8K0M864-F1
#
_entry.id   AF-A0A8K0M864-F1
#
_cell.length_a   1.000
_cell.length_b   1.000
_cell.length_c   1.000
_cell.angle_alpha   90.00
_cell.angle_beta   90.00
_cell.angle_gamma   90.00
#
_symmetry.space_group_name_H-M   'P 1'
#
loop_
_entity.id
_entity.type
_entity.pdbx_description
1 polymer ?
#
loop_
_entity_poly.entity_id
_entity_poly.type
_entity_poly.pdbx_seq_one_letter_code
_entity_poly.pdbx_strand_id
1 'polypeptide(L)'
;MAAYPGEFVCHHESATALFGESPQLELLLENTDYPFAHEAGVFIQENRTLFITSNQFEDVKTGERKIQISRVTLPKDGGSASCEEIHPSDVPMANGGVNYNGGILFCAQGTLDKPGGLAFMESQPPYRSHSLISSYHGRPFNSVNDVVVHSDGSIWFTDPIYGSEQGIRPKPRLPNQVYRYDPQSGSIRAMADGFGRPNGICFSPDEKTVYVTDTDWIHGDGTTDDCRASSIYAFDVALYSNSPFLTNRRLFAMADTGIPDGIKCDVHGNVYSGCGDGINVWSPGGVLLGKILVEGGAANFCFGADGEVFILNETRIWRAQLATSTKGALLGI
;
A
#
# COMPACT_ATOMS: atom_id res chain seq x y z
N MET A 1 8.84 -23.14 -21.26
CA MET A 1 8.05 -22.22 -20.40
C MET A 1 6.60 -22.38 -20.79
N ALA A 2 5.68 -22.44 -19.82
CA ALA A 2 4.25 -22.47 -20.12
C ALA A 2 3.87 -21.21 -20.92
N ALA A 3 2.99 -21.36 -21.92
CA ALA A 3 2.47 -20.21 -22.66
C ALA A 3 1.35 -19.58 -21.84
N TYR A 4 1.69 -18.53 -21.09
CA TYR A 4 0.71 -17.76 -20.31
C TYR A 4 -0.07 -16.77 -21.18
N PRO A 5 -1.21 -16.25 -20.69
CA PRO A 5 -1.83 -15.06 -21.26
C PRO A 5 -0.83 -13.90 -21.35
N GLY A 6 -1.04 -12.97 -22.28
CA GLY A 6 -0.09 -11.88 -22.55
C GLY A 6 0.16 -10.96 -21.36
N GLU A 7 -0.76 -10.95 -20.40
CA GLU A 7 -0.72 -10.19 -19.16
C GLU A 7 0.26 -10.78 -18.13
N PHE A 8 0.61 -12.07 -18.22
CA PHE A 8 1.48 -12.73 -17.24
C PHE A 8 2.86 -13.01 -17.84
N VAL A 9 3.80 -12.12 -17.56
CA VAL A 9 5.15 -12.19 -18.12
C VAL A 9 6.09 -12.89 -17.15
N CYS A 10 6.72 -13.98 -17.59
CA CYS A 10 7.74 -14.68 -16.81
C CYS A 10 9.15 -14.20 -17.19
N HIS A 11 9.89 -13.69 -16.21
CA HIS A 11 11.31 -13.33 -16.34
C HIS A 11 12.25 -14.39 -15.74
N HIS A 12 11.73 -15.26 -14.87
CA HIS A 12 12.45 -16.37 -14.24
C HIS A 12 11.56 -17.62 -14.16
N GLU A 13 12.15 -18.82 -14.16
CA GLU A 13 11.40 -20.08 -14.14
C GLU A 13 10.51 -20.24 -12.91
N SER A 14 10.93 -19.71 -11.75
CA SER A 14 10.15 -19.77 -10.52
C SER A 14 8.85 -18.96 -10.56
N ALA A 15 8.66 -18.07 -11.54
CA ALA A 15 7.40 -17.37 -11.75
C ALA A 15 6.24 -18.33 -12.06
N THR A 16 6.53 -19.52 -12.63
CA THR A 16 5.48 -20.49 -12.93
C THR A 16 4.83 -21.04 -11.65
N ALA A 17 5.60 -21.16 -10.56
CA ALA A 17 5.06 -21.60 -9.27
C ALA A 17 4.14 -20.53 -8.65
N LEU A 18 4.42 -19.24 -8.93
CA LEU A 18 3.63 -18.12 -8.45
C LEU A 18 2.32 -17.98 -9.23
N PHE A 19 2.41 -18.00 -10.56
CA PHE A 19 1.25 -17.84 -11.44
C PHE A 19 0.37 -19.09 -11.50
N GLY A 20 0.93 -20.28 -11.29
CA GLY A 20 0.21 -21.54 -11.43
C GLY A 20 0.04 -21.94 -12.89
N GLU A 21 -0.83 -22.92 -13.16
CA GLU A 21 -0.99 -23.48 -14.52
C GLU A 21 -1.87 -22.62 -15.43
N SER A 22 -2.83 -21.88 -14.87
CA SER A 22 -3.83 -21.11 -15.62
C SER A 22 -4.17 -19.81 -14.89
N PRO A 23 -3.21 -18.87 -14.76
CA PRO A 23 -3.49 -17.57 -14.16
C PRO A 23 -4.54 -16.80 -14.99
N GLN A 24 -5.34 -15.98 -14.31
CA GLN A 24 -6.36 -15.17 -14.95
C GLN A 24 -6.30 -13.75 -14.44
N LEU A 25 -6.60 -12.78 -15.30
CA LEU A 25 -6.78 -11.38 -14.93
C LEU A 25 -8.18 -10.95 -15.36
N GLU A 26 -9.00 -10.51 -14.41
CA GLU A 26 -10.41 -10.15 -14.61
C GLU A 26 -10.67 -8.73 -14.11
N LEU A 27 -11.39 -7.94 -14.91
CA LEU A 27 -11.92 -6.65 -14.47
C LEU A 27 -13.13 -6.88 -13.55
N LEU A 28 -13.03 -6.49 -12.28
CA LEU A 28 -14.11 -6.65 -11.32
C LEU A 28 -15.07 -5.45 -11.32
N LEU A 29 -14.51 -4.24 -11.35
CA LEU A 29 -15.25 -2.98 -11.30
C LEU A 29 -14.52 -1.90 -12.10
N GLU A 30 -15.31 -1.02 -12.72
CA GLU A 30 -14.84 0.19 -13.38
C GLU A 30 -15.75 1.35 -12.97
N ASN A 31 -15.15 2.50 -12.67
CA ASN A 31 -15.85 3.76 -12.45
C ASN A 31 -15.08 4.86 -13.17
N THR A 32 -15.72 5.47 -14.16
CA THR A 32 -15.13 6.53 -14.98
C THR A 32 -15.37 7.94 -14.44
N ASP A 33 -16.17 8.08 -13.38
CA ASP A 33 -16.51 9.39 -12.81
C ASP A 33 -15.34 9.98 -12.01
N TYR A 34 -14.57 9.13 -11.34
CA TYR A 34 -13.37 9.51 -10.57
C TYR A 34 -12.47 8.29 -10.31
N PRO A 35 -11.17 8.48 -9.98
CA PRO A 35 -10.21 7.39 -9.74
C PRO A 35 -10.43 6.71 -8.38
N PHE A 36 -11.52 5.96 -8.25
CA PHE A 36 -12.00 5.39 -6.99
C PHE A 36 -11.11 4.30 -6.36
N ALA A 37 -10.19 3.72 -7.13
CA ALA A 37 -9.37 2.56 -6.76
C ALA A 37 -7.88 2.86 -6.93
N HIS A 38 -7.30 3.57 -5.97
CA HIS A 38 -5.89 3.98 -6.00
C HIS A 38 -5.08 3.29 -4.91
N GLU A 39 -5.52 3.36 -3.65
CA GLU A 39 -4.70 3.05 -2.47
C GLU A 39 -5.44 2.19 -1.44
N ALA A 40 -4.73 1.79 -0.37
CA ALA A 40 -5.26 1.04 0.79
C ALA A 40 -6.04 -0.22 0.48
N GLY A 41 -5.62 -1.05 -0.48
CA GLY A 41 -6.23 -2.37 -0.67
C GLY A 41 -6.22 -3.16 0.63
N VAL A 42 -7.37 -3.27 1.31
CA VAL A 42 -7.51 -4.00 2.58
C VAL A 42 -8.65 -4.99 2.46
N PHE A 43 -8.30 -6.27 2.33
CA PHE A 43 -9.26 -7.35 2.22
C PHE A 43 -9.68 -7.89 3.59
N ILE A 44 -10.98 -8.02 3.81
CA ILE A 44 -11.61 -8.62 4.99
C ILE A 44 -12.28 -9.92 4.54
N GLN A 45 -11.71 -11.05 4.94
CA GLN A 45 -12.10 -12.37 4.42
C GLN A 45 -13.49 -12.79 4.91
N GLU A 46 -13.84 -12.49 6.17
CA GLU A 46 -15.07 -12.97 6.81
C GLU A 46 -16.32 -12.59 6.04
N ASN A 47 -16.31 -11.40 5.42
CA ASN A 47 -17.41 -10.89 4.63
C ASN A 47 -17.05 -10.68 3.14
N ARG A 48 -15.85 -11.09 2.70
CA ARG A 48 -15.28 -10.88 1.36
C ARG A 48 -15.46 -9.43 0.89
N THR A 49 -14.99 -8.50 1.72
CA THR A 49 -15.02 -7.08 1.37
C THR A 49 -13.62 -6.55 1.20
N LEU A 50 -13.47 -5.60 0.29
CA LEU A 50 -12.25 -4.86 0.04
C LEU A 50 -12.53 -3.40 0.40
N PHE A 51 -11.71 -2.84 1.27
CA PHE A 51 -11.67 -1.39 1.48
C PHE A 51 -10.57 -0.82 0.61
N ILE A 52 -10.85 0.36 0.03
CA ILE A 52 -9.94 1.09 -0.86
C ILE A 52 -10.09 2.59 -0.62
N THR A 53 -9.07 3.34 -1.04
CA THR A 53 -9.14 4.79 -1.15
C THR A 53 -8.94 5.22 -2.60
N SER A 54 -9.67 6.26 -3.00
CA SER A 54 -9.50 6.90 -4.31
C SER A 54 -8.18 7.68 -4.39
N ASN A 55 -7.75 8.04 -5.60
CA ASN A 55 -6.81 9.13 -5.78
C ASN A 55 -7.53 10.46 -5.55
N GLN A 56 -6.78 11.56 -5.43
CA GLN A 56 -7.36 12.88 -5.26
C GLN A 56 -8.20 13.25 -6.48
N PHE A 57 -9.42 13.72 -6.22
CA PHE A 57 -10.30 14.27 -7.26
C PHE A 57 -11.05 15.49 -6.74
N GLU A 58 -11.57 16.29 -7.68
CA GLU A 58 -12.42 17.44 -7.36
C GLU A 58 -13.87 16.99 -7.27
N ASP A 59 -14.51 17.26 -6.13
CA ASP A 59 -15.93 16.99 -5.96
C ASP A 59 -16.74 17.95 -6.84
N VAL A 60 -17.49 17.39 -7.79
CA VAL A 60 -18.24 18.18 -8.81
C VAL A 60 -19.27 19.13 -8.18
N LYS A 61 -19.75 18.87 -6.97
CA LYS A 61 -20.78 19.70 -6.31
C LYS A 61 -20.17 20.85 -5.51
N THR A 62 -19.03 20.61 -4.87
CA THR A 62 -18.40 21.58 -3.95
C THR A 62 -17.18 22.28 -4.55
N GLY A 63 -16.54 21.69 -5.56
CA GLY A 63 -15.26 22.12 -6.10
C GLY A 63 -14.08 21.83 -5.16
N GLU A 64 -14.30 21.13 -4.04
CA GLU A 64 -13.26 20.81 -3.08
C GLU A 64 -12.51 19.53 -3.50
N ARG A 65 -11.20 19.51 -3.28
CA ARG A 65 -10.41 18.29 -3.47
C ARG A 65 -10.67 17.33 -2.33
N LYS A 66 -10.98 16.07 -2.67
CA LYS A 66 -11.23 15.01 -1.69
C LYS A 66 -10.60 13.68 -2.09
N ILE A 67 -10.51 12.80 -1.11
CA ILE A 67 -10.34 11.35 -1.28
C ILE A 67 -11.62 10.68 -0.80
N GLN A 68 -11.98 9.56 -1.42
CA GLN A 68 -13.12 8.74 -1.04
C GLN A 68 -12.66 7.38 -0.53
N ILE A 69 -13.09 7.01 0.68
CA ILE A 69 -12.98 5.64 1.19
C ILE A 69 -14.19 4.86 0.65
N SER A 70 -13.95 3.68 0.08
CA SER A 70 -15.02 2.85 -0.45
C SER A 70 -14.91 1.42 0.08
N ARG A 71 -16.07 0.80 0.30
CA ARG A 71 -16.19 -0.63 0.57
C ARG A 71 -16.72 -1.31 -0.68
N VAL A 72 -15.93 -2.26 -1.18
CA VAL A 72 -16.28 -3.12 -2.29
C VAL A 72 -16.71 -4.48 -1.73
N THR A 73 -17.93 -4.90 -2.03
CA THR A 73 -18.40 -6.26 -1.71
C THR A 73 -18.11 -7.16 -2.91
N LEU A 74 -17.31 -8.19 -2.69
CA LEU A 74 -16.89 -9.12 -3.74
C LEU A 74 -17.88 -10.29 -3.86
N PRO A 75 -18.16 -10.77 -5.08
CA PRO A 75 -19.07 -11.89 -5.29
C PRO A 75 -18.50 -13.19 -4.68
N LYS A 76 -19.38 -14.06 -4.21
CA LYS A 76 -19.03 -15.44 -3.80
C LYS A 76 -19.05 -16.40 -4.99
N ASP A 77 -20.10 -16.35 -5.82
CA ASP A 77 -20.34 -17.31 -6.91
C ASP A 77 -20.94 -16.62 -8.16
N GLY A 78 -20.11 -16.08 -9.05
CA GLY A 78 -20.54 -15.63 -10.39
C GLY A 78 -21.47 -14.40 -10.46
N GLY A 79 -21.40 -13.49 -9.48
CA GLY A 79 -22.10 -12.20 -9.48
C GLY A 79 -21.19 -11.01 -9.76
N SER A 80 -21.75 -9.81 -9.83
CA SER A 80 -20.98 -8.56 -9.93
C SER A 80 -20.57 -8.08 -8.54
N ALA A 81 -19.38 -7.51 -8.43
CA ALA A 81 -19.00 -6.75 -7.25
C ALA A 81 -19.86 -5.48 -7.13
N SER A 82 -20.00 -4.96 -5.92
CA SER A 82 -20.65 -3.67 -5.67
C SER A 82 -19.74 -2.78 -4.84
N CYS A 83 -19.88 -1.46 -4.98
CA CYS A 83 -19.06 -0.47 -4.30
C CYS A 83 -19.97 0.54 -3.58
N GLU A 84 -19.68 0.82 -2.32
CA GLU A 84 -20.34 1.86 -1.54
C GLU A 84 -19.32 2.84 -0.95
N GLU A 85 -19.65 4.13 -0.96
CA GLU A 85 -18.83 5.18 -0.36
C GLU A 85 -19.03 5.22 1.17
N ILE A 86 -17.93 5.36 1.90
CA ILE A 86 -17.90 5.48 3.36
C ILE A 86 -17.30 6.82 3.73
N HIS A 87 -17.88 7.49 4.73
CA HIS A 87 -17.47 8.83 5.15
C HIS A 87 -17.18 8.86 6.66
N PRO A 88 -16.05 8.27 7.11
CA PRO A 88 -15.66 8.34 8.51
C PRO A 88 -15.23 9.76 8.87
N SER A 89 -15.50 10.18 10.12
CA SER A 89 -15.22 11.55 10.58
C SER A 89 -13.73 11.83 10.82
N ASP A 90 -12.95 10.79 11.13
CA ASP A 90 -11.61 10.93 11.70
C ASP A 90 -10.48 10.48 10.76
N VAL A 91 -10.80 10.26 9.48
CA VAL A 91 -9.83 9.84 8.45
C VAL A 91 -9.76 10.86 7.30
N PRO A 92 -9.25 12.08 7.55
CA PRO A 92 -9.12 13.10 6.52
C PRO A 92 -8.09 12.72 5.47
N MET A 93 -8.49 12.76 4.19
CA MET A 93 -7.62 12.45 3.04
C MET A 93 -6.89 11.11 3.24
N ALA A 94 -7.68 10.05 3.41
CA ALA A 94 -7.15 8.70 3.61
C ALA A 94 -6.25 8.29 2.43
N ASN A 95 -5.11 7.69 2.72
CA ASN A 95 -4.23 7.06 1.73
C ASN A 95 -4.15 5.57 2.05
N GLY A 96 -2.96 5.00 2.28
CA GLY A 96 -2.74 3.59 2.59
C GLY A 96 -3.44 3.10 3.86
N GLY A 97 -3.57 1.79 3.98
CA GLY A 97 -4.28 1.16 5.07
C GLY A 97 -4.00 -0.33 5.20
N VAL A 98 -4.30 -0.87 6.38
CA VAL A 98 -4.03 -2.27 6.73
C VAL A 98 -5.08 -2.81 7.70
N ASN A 99 -5.32 -4.12 7.68
CA ASN A 99 -6.14 -4.79 8.69
C ASN A 99 -5.61 -4.51 10.10
N TYR A 100 -6.48 -4.12 11.03
CA TYR A 100 -6.07 -3.84 12.41
C TYR A 100 -7.25 -3.97 13.38
N ASN A 101 -7.11 -4.78 14.43
CA ASN A 101 -8.11 -4.93 15.51
C ASN A 101 -9.56 -5.13 15.03
N GLY A 102 -9.77 -5.95 14.00
CA GLY A 102 -11.10 -6.21 13.41
C GLY A 102 -11.67 -5.08 12.55
N GLY A 103 -10.91 -4.00 12.35
CA GLY A 103 -11.21 -2.89 11.46
C GLY A 103 -10.06 -2.61 10.50
N ILE A 104 -9.94 -1.35 10.11
CA ILE A 104 -8.87 -0.86 9.23
C ILE A 104 -8.11 0.25 9.96
N LEU A 105 -6.80 0.19 9.89
CA LEU A 105 -5.90 1.28 10.25
C LEU A 105 -5.52 2.02 8.97
N PHE A 106 -5.82 3.31 8.90
CA PHE A 106 -5.51 4.18 7.77
C PHE A 106 -4.38 5.14 8.09
N CYS A 107 -3.59 5.43 7.07
CA CYS A 107 -2.81 6.65 6.94
C CYS A 107 -3.75 7.80 6.52
N ALA A 108 -4.10 8.68 7.45
CA ALA A 108 -4.82 9.91 7.15
C ALA A 108 -3.81 11.01 6.82
N GLN A 109 -3.79 11.51 5.58
CA GLN A 109 -2.82 12.52 5.18
C GLN A 109 -3.07 13.87 5.87
N GLY A 110 -4.33 14.15 6.24
CA GLY A 110 -4.76 15.42 6.82
C GLY A 110 -5.08 16.47 5.75
N THR A 111 -5.39 17.68 6.21
CA THR A 111 -5.70 18.85 5.38
C THR A 111 -4.86 20.05 5.80
N LEU A 112 -5.13 21.23 5.24
CA LEU A 112 -4.48 22.48 5.66
C LEU A 112 -4.81 22.86 7.11
N ASP A 113 -6.00 22.50 7.57
CA ASP A 113 -6.57 22.84 8.87
C ASP A 113 -6.64 21.66 9.86
N LYS A 114 -6.62 20.41 9.38
CA LYS A 114 -6.64 19.21 10.22
C LYS A 114 -5.31 18.46 10.15
N PRO A 115 -4.78 17.97 11.28
CA PRO A 115 -3.56 17.17 11.27
C PRO A 115 -3.79 15.83 10.55
N GLY A 116 -2.75 15.31 9.91
CA GLY A 116 -2.69 13.92 9.47
C GLY A 116 -2.21 13.00 10.59
N GLY A 117 -2.02 11.73 10.27
CA GLY A 117 -1.54 10.70 11.17
C GLY A 117 -2.25 9.36 10.98
N LEU A 118 -2.19 8.50 11.99
CA LEU A 118 -2.84 7.20 11.94
C LEU A 118 -4.26 7.29 12.52
N ALA A 119 -5.21 6.64 11.87
CA ALA A 119 -6.61 6.58 12.32
C ALA A 119 -7.19 5.18 12.15
N PHE A 120 -7.95 4.73 13.14
CA PHE A 120 -8.69 3.47 13.08
C PHE A 120 -10.11 3.73 12.61
N MET A 121 -10.67 2.77 11.87
CA MET A 121 -12.08 2.70 11.49
C MET A 121 -12.60 1.27 11.66
N GLU A 122 -13.79 1.10 12.23
CA GLU A 122 -14.49 -0.19 12.24
C GLU A 122 -14.73 -0.70 10.81
N SER A 123 -14.67 -2.02 10.59
CA SER A 123 -14.94 -2.62 9.26
C SER A 123 -16.43 -2.80 8.95
N GLN A 124 -17.31 -2.51 9.92
CA GLN A 124 -18.77 -2.63 9.77
C GLN A 124 -19.47 -1.32 10.15
N PRO A 125 -20.68 -1.06 9.63
CA PRO A 125 -21.51 0.03 10.10
C PRO A 125 -21.68 0.00 11.63
N PRO A 126 -21.58 1.16 12.31
CA PRO A 126 -21.65 2.50 11.74
C PRO A 126 -20.28 3.11 11.37
N TYR A 127 -19.23 2.30 11.17
CA TYR A 127 -17.90 2.74 10.76
C TYR A 127 -17.29 3.77 11.72
N ARG A 128 -17.39 3.53 13.04
CA ARG A 128 -16.81 4.46 14.01
C ARG A 128 -15.32 4.57 13.78
N SER A 129 -14.83 5.81 13.78
CA SER A 129 -13.42 6.12 13.59
C SER A 129 -12.85 6.92 14.75
N HIS A 130 -11.53 6.88 14.93
CA HIS A 130 -10.81 7.79 15.81
C HIS A 130 -9.33 7.87 15.42
N SER A 131 -8.69 9.02 15.70
CA SER A 131 -7.24 9.19 15.53
C SER A 131 -6.45 8.46 16.63
N LEU A 132 -5.33 7.85 16.26
CA LEU A 132 -4.40 7.17 17.16
C LEU A 132 -3.21 8.06 17.52
N ILE A 133 -2.58 8.67 16.51
CA ILE A 133 -1.43 9.56 16.67
C ILE A 133 -1.35 10.51 15.49
N SER A 134 -1.02 11.78 15.75
CA SER A 134 -1.03 12.86 14.74
C SER A 134 0.25 13.70 14.68
N SER A 135 1.26 13.37 15.50
CA SER A 135 2.53 14.09 15.51
C SER A 135 3.68 13.26 16.05
N TYR A 136 4.90 13.61 15.64
CA TYR A 136 6.14 13.16 16.25
C TYR A 136 6.59 14.16 17.31
N HIS A 137 6.32 13.86 18.59
CA HIS A 137 6.65 14.74 19.73
C HIS A 137 6.19 16.20 19.54
N GLY A 138 4.96 16.40 19.07
CA GLY A 138 4.38 17.72 18.82
C GLY A 138 4.73 18.35 17.47
N ARG A 139 5.57 17.72 16.66
CA ARG A 139 5.79 18.11 15.25
C ARG A 139 4.78 17.37 14.37
N PRO A 140 3.89 18.07 13.65
CA PRO A 140 2.91 17.41 12.79
C PRO A 140 3.60 16.52 11.74
N PHE A 141 3.05 15.34 11.50
CA PHE A 141 3.43 14.52 10.35
C PHE A 141 3.22 15.28 9.03
N ASN A 142 4.01 14.95 8.03
CA ASN A 142 3.94 15.57 6.71
C ASN A 142 2.60 15.21 6.04
N SER A 143 2.48 13.93 5.68
CA SER A 143 1.32 13.28 5.06
C SER A 143 1.62 11.79 5.04
N VAL A 144 1.30 11.09 6.13
CA VAL A 144 1.56 9.65 6.24
C VAL A 144 0.94 8.91 5.05
N ASN A 145 1.66 7.95 4.49
CA ASN A 145 1.32 7.40 3.18
C ASN A 145 0.91 5.93 3.24
N ASP A 146 1.79 5.00 3.62
CA ASP A 146 1.46 3.57 3.77
C ASP A 146 1.85 3.04 5.16
N VAL A 147 1.22 1.94 5.56
CA VAL A 147 1.30 1.39 6.93
C VAL A 147 1.29 -0.14 6.95
N VAL A 148 2.08 -0.70 7.86
CA VAL A 148 2.08 -2.14 8.17
C VAL A 148 2.08 -2.36 9.69
N VAL A 149 1.40 -3.41 10.13
CA VAL A 149 1.38 -3.83 11.54
C VAL A 149 2.30 -5.03 11.70
N HIS A 150 3.26 -4.90 12.61
CA HIS A 150 4.18 -5.98 12.96
C HIS A 150 3.53 -6.91 14.00
N SER A 151 3.96 -8.18 14.07
CA SER A 151 3.37 -9.20 14.95
C SER A 151 3.45 -8.88 16.45
N ASP A 152 4.40 -8.03 16.85
CA ASP A 152 4.50 -7.48 18.22
C ASP A 152 3.43 -6.42 18.54
N GLY A 153 2.56 -6.08 17.58
CA GLY A 153 1.52 -5.07 17.69
C GLY A 153 1.99 -3.64 17.41
N SER A 154 3.27 -3.43 17.09
CA SER A 154 3.77 -2.12 16.67
C SER A 154 3.38 -1.79 15.24
N ILE A 155 3.12 -0.51 15.00
CA ILE A 155 2.68 0.03 13.72
C ILE A 155 3.85 0.76 13.07
N TRP A 156 4.14 0.43 11.82
CA TRP A 156 5.20 1.04 11.05
C TRP A 156 4.62 1.74 9.84
N PHE A 157 5.07 2.97 9.57
CA PHE A 157 4.49 3.79 8.51
C PHE A 157 5.51 4.76 7.91
N THR A 158 5.23 5.20 6.69
CA THR A 158 6.02 6.17 5.95
C THR A 158 5.40 7.57 6.03
N ASP A 159 6.23 8.62 6.07
CA ASP A 159 5.78 10.01 6.13
C ASP A 159 6.43 10.88 5.04
N PRO A 160 6.09 10.65 3.76
CA PRO A 160 6.55 11.48 2.65
C PRO A 160 5.87 12.85 2.64
N ILE A 161 6.33 13.74 1.76
CA ILE A 161 5.83 15.11 1.61
C ILE A 161 4.75 15.30 0.54
N TYR A 162 4.18 14.21 0.00
CA TYR A 162 3.19 14.25 -1.08
C TYR A 162 2.05 15.23 -0.83
N GLY A 163 1.48 15.24 0.37
CA GLY A 163 0.36 16.13 0.68
C GLY A 163 0.73 17.60 0.55
N SER A 164 1.98 17.99 0.80
CA SER A 164 2.41 19.38 0.58
C SER A 164 2.63 19.69 -0.89
N GLU A 165 3.17 18.76 -1.67
CA GLU A 165 3.37 18.90 -3.12
C GLU A 165 2.02 18.98 -3.86
N GLN A 166 1.04 18.22 -3.39
CA GLN A 166 -0.35 18.20 -3.87
C GLN A 166 -1.19 19.37 -3.33
N GLY A 167 -0.65 20.20 -2.43
CA GLY A 167 -1.32 21.38 -1.89
C GLY A 167 -2.43 21.11 -0.85
N ILE A 168 -2.51 19.88 -0.31
CA ILE A 168 -3.47 19.51 0.75
C ILE A 168 -2.89 19.68 2.15
N ARG A 169 -1.57 19.80 2.28
CA ARG A 169 -0.86 19.97 3.55
C ARG A 169 0.02 21.21 3.55
N PRO A 170 0.26 21.82 4.73
CA PRO A 170 1.21 22.90 4.86
C PRO A 170 2.64 22.42 4.59
N LYS A 171 3.57 23.37 4.46
CA LYS A 171 4.99 23.06 4.29
C LYS A 171 5.48 22.05 5.35
N PRO A 172 6.19 20.98 4.95
CA PRO A 172 6.70 19.93 5.83
C PRO A 172 7.51 20.48 6.99
N ARG A 173 7.33 19.88 8.17
CA ARG A 173 8.11 20.19 9.38
C ARG A 173 8.89 18.98 9.88
N LEU A 174 8.84 17.85 9.19
CA LEU A 174 9.62 16.63 9.44
C LEU A 174 10.35 16.21 8.16
N PRO A 175 11.51 15.55 8.28
CA PRO A 175 12.14 14.87 7.14
C PRO A 175 11.28 13.69 6.66
N ASN A 176 11.53 13.26 5.41
CA ASN A 176 11.00 12.03 4.84
C ASN A 176 11.59 10.81 5.55
N GLN A 177 10.79 10.14 6.38
CA GLN A 177 11.25 9.07 7.27
C GLN A 177 10.22 7.95 7.42
N VAL A 178 10.71 6.81 7.89
CA VAL A 178 9.90 5.69 8.39
C VAL A 178 9.79 5.81 9.90
N TYR A 179 8.60 5.61 10.45
CA TYR A 179 8.34 5.66 11.88
C TYR A 179 7.80 4.33 12.40
N ARG A 180 8.05 4.04 13.69
CA ARG A 180 7.43 2.95 14.45
C ARG A 180 6.69 3.54 15.64
N TYR A 181 5.41 3.24 15.74
CA TYR A 181 4.53 3.57 16.85
C TYR A 181 4.11 2.31 17.60
N ASP A 182 4.26 2.30 18.92
CA ASP A 182 3.73 1.26 19.79
C ASP A 182 2.49 1.80 20.53
N PRO A 183 1.28 1.32 20.20
CA PRO A 183 0.05 1.81 20.83
C PRO A 183 -0.09 1.40 22.30
N GLN A 184 0.64 0.38 22.78
CA GLN A 184 0.57 -0.06 24.17
C GLN A 184 1.37 0.86 25.09
N SER A 185 2.58 1.24 24.67
CA SER A 185 3.45 2.12 25.45
C SER A 185 3.32 3.60 25.09
N GLY A 186 2.72 3.91 23.95
CA GLY A 186 2.69 5.25 23.35
C GLY A 186 4.05 5.68 22.76
N SER A 187 5.02 4.77 22.66
CA SER A 187 6.35 5.07 22.14
C SER A 187 6.30 5.30 20.62
N ILE A 188 6.87 6.40 20.16
CA ILE A 188 7.04 6.73 18.74
C ILE A 188 8.52 6.97 18.47
N ARG A 189 9.04 6.42 17.37
CA ARG A 189 10.44 6.60 16.96
C ARG A 189 10.58 6.68 15.46
N ALA A 190 11.43 7.58 14.98
CA ALA A 190 11.96 7.48 13.62
C ALA A 190 12.89 6.26 13.52
N MET A 191 12.73 5.45 12.47
CA MET A 191 13.37 4.16 12.31
C MET A 191 14.38 4.13 11.17
N ALA A 192 14.13 4.86 10.09
CA ALA A 192 15.04 5.02 8.96
C ALA A 192 14.81 6.37 8.28
N ASP A 193 15.88 6.85 7.64
CA ASP A 193 15.94 8.09 6.88
C ASP A 193 16.74 7.91 5.57
N GLY A 194 17.01 9.03 4.88
CA GLY A 194 17.77 9.04 3.64
C GLY A 194 16.95 8.63 2.40
N PHE A 195 15.63 8.73 2.49
CA PHE A 195 14.71 8.55 1.37
C PHE A 195 14.42 9.87 0.67
N GLY A 196 14.14 9.79 -0.63
CA GLY A 196 13.54 10.87 -1.37
C GLY A 196 12.07 11.05 -0.98
N ARG A 197 11.23 10.06 -1.31
CA ARG A 197 9.83 9.97 -0.88
C ARG A 197 9.54 8.51 -0.47
N PRO A 198 9.62 8.15 0.83
CA PRO A 198 9.28 6.81 1.29
C PRO A 198 7.78 6.59 1.11
N ASN A 199 7.39 5.50 0.46
CA ASN A 199 6.01 5.24 0.07
C ASN A 199 5.52 3.92 0.70
N GLY A 200 5.46 2.82 -0.05
CA GLY A 200 5.05 1.52 0.44
C GLY A 200 6.00 0.94 1.49
N ILE A 201 5.45 0.21 2.46
CA ILE A 201 6.21 -0.52 3.48
C ILE A 201 5.65 -1.92 3.73
N CYS A 202 6.51 -2.94 3.78
CA CYS A 202 6.12 -4.29 4.20
C CYS A 202 7.29 -5.04 4.86
N PHE A 203 6.96 -6.08 5.63
CA PHE A 203 7.96 -6.98 6.22
C PHE A 203 8.08 -8.28 5.42
N SER A 204 9.25 -8.93 5.52
CA SER A 204 9.40 -10.34 5.16
C SER A 204 8.52 -11.23 6.03
N PRO A 205 8.24 -12.50 5.64
CA PRO A 205 7.36 -13.38 6.39
C PRO A 205 7.86 -13.70 7.81
N ASP A 206 9.17 -13.65 8.02
CA ASP A 206 9.80 -13.84 9.33
C ASP A 206 10.04 -12.52 10.08
N GLU A 207 9.60 -11.40 9.51
CA GLU A 207 9.71 -10.02 9.99
C GLU A 207 11.13 -9.55 10.32
N LYS A 208 12.16 -10.26 9.82
CA LYS A 208 13.56 -9.86 10.01
C LYS A 208 14.07 -8.89 8.97
N THR A 209 13.33 -8.71 7.88
CA THR A 209 13.62 -7.71 6.85
C THR A 209 12.41 -6.81 6.68
N VAL A 210 12.63 -5.50 6.59
CA VAL A 210 11.62 -4.54 6.14
C VAL A 210 12.01 -4.01 4.76
N TYR A 211 11.03 -3.93 3.88
CA TYR A 211 11.13 -3.34 2.55
C TYR A 211 10.39 -2.02 2.55
N VAL A 212 11.01 -0.98 1.99
CA VAL A 212 10.44 0.37 1.87
C VAL A 212 10.68 0.85 0.45
N THR A 213 9.62 1.26 -0.24
CA THR A 213 9.75 1.86 -1.56
C THR A 213 10.12 3.34 -1.47
N ASP A 214 10.95 3.80 -2.40
CA ASP A 214 11.35 5.20 -2.57
C ASP A 214 11.00 5.61 -3.99
N THR A 215 10.06 6.53 -4.07
CA THR A 215 9.33 6.91 -5.28
C THR A 215 9.67 8.32 -5.73
N ASP A 216 10.87 8.78 -5.36
CA ASP A 216 11.45 10.10 -5.64
C ASP A 216 11.48 10.50 -7.12
N TRP A 217 11.40 9.53 -8.03
CA TRP A 217 11.35 9.74 -9.48
C TRP A 217 10.12 10.55 -9.92
N ILE A 218 8.99 10.46 -9.19
CA ILE A 218 7.79 11.26 -9.44
C ILE A 218 7.39 12.04 -8.19
N HIS A 219 7.16 13.33 -8.35
CA HIS A 219 6.71 14.20 -7.26
C HIS A 219 5.18 14.33 -7.25
N GLY A 220 4.62 14.79 -6.13
CA GLY A 220 3.16 14.93 -5.95
C GLY A 220 2.49 15.95 -6.89
N ASP A 221 3.27 16.76 -7.62
CA ASP A 221 2.79 17.65 -8.68
C ASP A 221 2.82 17.02 -10.09
N GLY A 222 3.26 15.75 -10.18
CA GLY A 222 3.38 14.98 -11.42
C GLY A 222 4.69 15.19 -12.20
N THR A 223 5.61 16.02 -11.70
CA THR A 223 6.92 16.18 -12.34
C THR A 223 7.80 14.96 -12.11
N THR A 224 8.65 14.63 -13.10
CA THR A 224 9.55 13.48 -13.04
C THR A 224 11.03 13.88 -13.16
N ASP A 225 11.91 13.09 -12.55
CA ASP A 225 13.37 13.25 -12.62
C ASP A 225 14.07 11.88 -12.71
N ASP A 226 14.58 11.55 -13.89
CA ASP A 226 15.24 10.27 -14.20
C ASP A 226 16.50 9.99 -13.37
N CYS A 227 17.03 10.99 -12.66
CA CYS A 227 18.17 10.82 -11.76
C CYS A 227 17.75 10.44 -10.32
N ARG A 228 16.45 10.31 -10.04
CA ARG A 228 15.89 10.03 -8.70
C ARG A 228 15.42 8.59 -8.54
N ALA A 229 15.13 8.25 -7.29
CA ALA A 229 14.82 6.88 -6.88
C ALA A 229 13.48 6.40 -7.48
N SER A 230 13.54 5.23 -8.10
CA SER A 230 12.39 4.39 -8.44
C SER A 230 12.66 2.99 -7.90
N SER A 231 12.89 2.92 -6.58
CA SER A 231 13.62 1.79 -6.00
C SER A 231 13.00 1.29 -4.71
N ILE A 232 13.22 0.01 -4.44
CA ILE A 232 12.89 -0.66 -3.18
C ILE A 232 14.18 -0.80 -2.39
N TYR A 233 14.18 -0.38 -1.14
CA TYR A 233 15.27 -0.59 -0.20
C TYR A 233 14.88 -1.63 0.85
N ALA A 234 15.84 -2.47 1.23
CA ALA A 234 15.68 -3.44 2.31
C ALA A 234 16.55 -3.05 3.51
N PHE A 235 16.07 -3.39 4.71
CA PHE A 235 16.79 -3.22 5.97
C PHE A 235 16.62 -4.47 6.83
N ASP A 236 17.66 -4.83 7.57
CA ASP A 236 17.57 -5.87 8.59
C ASP A 236 17.00 -5.28 9.88
N VAL A 237 16.06 -5.99 10.48
CA VAL A 237 15.51 -5.69 11.81
C VAL A 237 16.40 -6.34 12.86
N ALA A 238 17.19 -5.52 13.54
CA ALA A 238 18.13 -5.97 14.57
C ALA A 238 17.81 -5.37 15.93
N LEU A 239 18.12 -6.08 17.01
CA LEU A 239 17.94 -5.57 18.37
C LEU A 239 19.24 -4.94 18.88
N TYR A 240 19.17 -3.68 19.30
CA TYR A 240 20.23 -3.03 20.09
C TYR A 240 19.62 -2.53 21.39
N SER A 241 20.24 -2.87 22.52
CA SER A 241 19.71 -2.53 23.85
C SER A 241 18.23 -2.91 24.02
N ASN A 242 17.86 -4.11 23.54
CA ASN A 242 16.49 -4.64 23.54
C ASN A 242 15.45 -3.78 22.79
N SER A 243 15.88 -2.90 21.90
CA SER A 243 15.00 -2.11 21.02
C SER A 243 15.25 -2.49 19.55
N PRO A 244 14.23 -2.55 18.70
CA PRO A 244 14.41 -2.80 17.26
C PRO A 244 15.15 -1.64 16.61
N PHE A 245 15.95 -1.91 15.59
CA PHE A 245 16.64 -0.94 14.72
C PHE A 245 16.61 -1.46 13.29
N LEU A 246 16.54 -0.54 12.32
CA LEU A 246 16.76 -0.85 10.91
C LEU A 246 18.23 -0.66 10.59
N THR A 247 18.87 -1.72 10.10
CA THR A 247 20.30 -1.75 9.77
C THR A 247 20.54 -2.27 8.36
N ASN A 248 21.76 -2.18 7.85
CA ASN A 248 22.15 -2.71 6.55
C ASN A 248 21.22 -2.27 5.40
N ARG A 249 20.93 -0.95 5.34
CA ARG A 249 20.20 -0.35 4.21
C ARG A 249 20.88 -0.77 2.91
N ARG A 250 20.12 -1.39 2.03
CA ARG A 250 20.61 -1.88 0.73
C ARG A 250 19.56 -1.66 -0.34
N LEU A 251 20.01 -1.33 -1.55
CA LEU A 251 19.15 -1.39 -2.73
C LEU A 251 18.72 -2.86 -2.91
N PHE A 252 17.42 -3.08 -2.96
CA PHE A 252 16.85 -4.40 -3.17
C PHE A 252 16.46 -4.61 -4.62
N ALA A 253 15.66 -3.69 -5.18
CA ALA A 253 15.20 -3.72 -6.56
C ALA A 253 14.93 -2.30 -7.08
N MET A 254 14.83 -2.15 -8.40
CA MET A 254 14.39 -0.93 -9.08
C MET A 254 13.24 -1.30 -10.02
N ALA A 255 12.18 -0.49 -10.06
CA ALA A 255 11.15 -0.65 -11.07
C ALA A 255 11.71 -0.15 -12.42
N ASP A 256 11.54 -0.96 -13.46
CA ASP A 256 11.95 -0.58 -14.82
C ASP A 256 10.90 0.28 -15.53
N THR A 257 9.65 0.29 -15.05
CA THR A 257 8.57 1.17 -15.52
C THR A 257 7.91 1.90 -14.36
N GLY A 258 7.92 3.24 -14.41
CA GLY A 258 7.31 4.10 -13.40
C GLY A 258 8.05 4.02 -12.06
N ILE A 259 7.29 3.85 -10.97
CA ILE A 259 7.79 3.73 -9.58
C ILE A 259 7.24 2.47 -8.90
N PRO A 260 7.98 1.85 -7.97
CA PRO A 260 7.41 0.86 -7.06
C PRO A 260 6.61 1.58 -5.98
N ASP A 261 5.29 1.56 -6.06
CA ASP A 261 4.41 2.27 -5.13
C ASP A 261 4.03 1.39 -3.92
N GLY A 262 2.78 0.94 -3.82
CA GLY A 262 2.34 0.00 -2.78
C GLY A 262 3.06 -1.34 -2.88
N ILE A 263 3.50 -1.88 -1.74
CA ILE A 263 4.35 -3.08 -1.65
C ILE A 263 3.77 -4.11 -0.68
N LYS A 264 3.90 -5.41 -1.00
CA LYS A 264 3.53 -6.54 -0.13
C LYS A 264 4.50 -7.71 -0.32
N CYS A 265 4.55 -8.63 0.64
CA CYS A 265 5.36 -9.84 0.56
C CYS A 265 4.45 -11.07 0.59
N ASP A 266 4.84 -12.17 -0.06
CA ASP A 266 4.16 -13.46 0.07
C ASP A 266 4.82 -14.35 1.14
N VAL A 267 4.17 -15.46 1.50
CA VAL A 267 4.68 -16.43 2.50
C VAL A 267 6.00 -17.11 2.12
N HIS A 268 6.44 -17.00 0.87
CA HIS A 268 7.73 -17.52 0.38
C HIS A 268 8.82 -16.45 0.37
N GLY A 269 8.49 -15.21 0.75
CA GLY A 269 9.42 -14.09 0.80
C GLY A 269 9.57 -13.34 -0.53
N ASN A 270 8.76 -13.66 -1.55
CA ASN A 270 8.74 -12.86 -2.77
C ASN A 270 8.09 -11.51 -2.48
N VAL A 271 8.63 -10.46 -3.09
CA VAL A 271 8.24 -9.07 -2.87
C VAL A 271 7.50 -8.58 -4.10
N TYR A 272 6.33 -8.02 -3.89
CA TYR A 272 5.40 -7.55 -4.92
C TYR A 272 5.25 -6.04 -4.78
N SER A 273 5.26 -5.30 -5.88
CA SER A 273 4.97 -3.87 -5.88
C SER A 273 4.06 -3.48 -7.04
N GLY A 274 3.15 -2.54 -6.79
CA GLY A 274 2.50 -1.76 -7.85
C GLY A 274 3.55 -0.94 -8.59
N CYS A 275 3.52 -0.96 -9.92
CA CYS A 275 4.45 -0.32 -10.83
C CYS A 275 3.71 0.30 -12.02
N GLY A 276 4.42 1.07 -12.84
CA GLY A 276 3.82 1.78 -13.98
C GLY A 276 3.25 0.87 -15.09
N ASP A 277 3.58 -0.43 -15.07
CA ASP A 277 3.10 -1.44 -16.01
C ASP A 277 2.23 -2.53 -15.36
N GLY A 278 1.98 -2.48 -14.05
CA GLY A 278 1.13 -3.42 -13.32
C GLY A 278 1.76 -3.86 -12.00
N ILE A 279 1.75 -5.17 -11.71
CA ILE A 279 2.41 -5.73 -10.52
C ILE A 279 3.71 -6.40 -10.91
N ASN A 280 4.81 -5.94 -10.30
CA ASN A 280 6.13 -6.55 -10.48
C ASN A 280 6.47 -7.41 -9.26
N VAL A 281 7.06 -8.59 -9.50
CA VAL A 281 7.36 -9.58 -8.47
C VAL A 281 8.84 -9.93 -8.47
N TRP A 282 9.50 -9.73 -7.34
CA TRP A 282 10.91 -10.07 -7.12
C TRP A 282 11.06 -11.20 -6.10
N SER A 283 12.07 -12.03 -6.29
CA SER A 283 12.48 -13.03 -5.30
C SER A 283 12.98 -12.37 -4.01
N PRO A 284 13.12 -13.12 -2.88
CA PRO A 284 13.78 -12.60 -1.68
C PRO A 284 15.20 -12.06 -1.91
N GLY A 285 15.83 -12.41 -3.04
CA GLY A 285 17.15 -11.91 -3.44
C GLY A 285 17.12 -10.68 -4.35
N GLY A 286 15.95 -10.11 -4.68
CA GLY A 286 15.82 -8.95 -5.56
C GLY A 286 15.83 -9.27 -7.06
N VAL A 287 15.84 -10.54 -7.45
CA VAL A 287 15.74 -10.96 -8.87
C VAL A 287 14.28 -10.85 -9.33
N LEU A 288 14.02 -10.12 -10.41
CA LEU A 288 12.70 -10.03 -11.03
C LEU A 288 12.25 -11.41 -11.52
N LEU A 289 11.14 -11.89 -10.99
CA LEU A 289 10.56 -13.19 -11.31
C LEU A 289 9.55 -13.08 -12.45
N GLY A 290 8.62 -12.14 -12.33
CA GLY A 290 7.53 -11.99 -13.28
C GLY A 290 6.77 -10.70 -13.09
N LYS A 291 5.87 -10.43 -14.02
CA LYS A 291 4.97 -9.27 -14.02
C LYS A 291 3.54 -9.69 -14.32
N ILE A 292 2.58 -9.00 -13.71
CA ILE A 292 1.16 -9.03 -14.06
C ILE A 292 0.86 -7.67 -14.68
N LEU A 293 0.77 -7.63 -16.00
CA LEU A 293 0.59 -6.41 -16.75
C LEU A 293 -0.84 -5.89 -16.64
N VAL A 294 -0.98 -4.62 -16.33
CA VAL A 294 -2.24 -3.89 -16.28
C VAL A 294 -2.03 -2.56 -16.99
N GLU A 295 -2.84 -2.26 -18.00
CA GLU A 295 -2.75 -0.97 -18.70
C GLU A 295 -2.98 0.19 -17.72
N GLY A 296 -2.08 1.17 -17.74
CA GLY A 296 -2.08 2.29 -16.78
C GLY A 296 -1.40 1.98 -15.43
N GLY A 297 -0.87 0.77 -15.24
CA GLY A 297 -0.09 0.40 -14.06
C GLY A 297 -0.94 0.00 -12.85
N ALA A 298 -0.34 0.04 -11.66
CA ALA A 298 -1.05 -0.18 -10.40
C ALA A 298 -0.40 0.66 -9.30
N ALA A 299 -1.22 1.41 -8.55
CA ALA A 299 -0.73 2.20 -7.41
C ALA A 299 -0.60 1.31 -6.16
N ASN A 300 -1.61 0.51 -5.84
CA ASN A 300 -1.54 -0.47 -4.75
C ASN A 300 -2.32 -1.75 -5.10
N PHE A 301 -2.20 -2.75 -4.22
CA PHE A 301 -2.88 -4.03 -4.35
C PHE A 301 -2.93 -4.74 -2.99
N CYS A 302 -3.73 -5.79 -2.89
CA CYS A 302 -3.69 -6.68 -1.74
C CYS A 302 -3.96 -8.12 -2.13
N PHE A 303 -3.45 -9.06 -1.32
CA PHE A 303 -3.82 -10.46 -1.47
C PHE A 303 -5.24 -10.70 -0.92
N GLY A 304 -5.97 -11.57 -1.61
CA GLY A 304 -7.21 -12.18 -1.16
C GLY A 304 -7.00 -13.64 -0.74
N ALA A 305 -8.08 -14.42 -0.75
CA ALA A 305 -8.04 -15.83 -0.44
C ALA A 305 -7.56 -16.66 -1.66
N ASP A 306 -6.98 -17.84 -1.41
CA ASP A 306 -6.74 -18.88 -2.43
C ASP A 306 -6.06 -18.40 -3.73
N GLY A 307 -5.06 -17.52 -3.62
CA GLY A 307 -4.31 -16.99 -4.76
C GLY A 307 -4.93 -15.77 -5.43
N GLU A 308 -6.01 -15.21 -4.89
CA GLU A 308 -6.55 -13.92 -5.35
C GLU A 308 -5.57 -12.77 -5.04
N VAL A 309 -5.40 -11.85 -5.99
CA VAL A 309 -4.76 -10.55 -5.80
C VAL A 309 -5.67 -9.49 -6.39
N PHE A 310 -6.07 -8.51 -5.58
CA PHE A 310 -6.88 -7.37 -6.01
C PHE A 310 -5.96 -6.19 -6.32
N ILE A 311 -6.02 -5.68 -7.55
CA ILE A 311 -5.12 -4.65 -8.07
C ILE A 311 -5.92 -3.35 -8.25
N LEU A 312 -5.39 -2.26 -7.72
CA LEU A 312 -6.00 -0.93 -7.76
C LEU A 312 -5.34 -0.10 -8.87
N ASN A 313 -6.13 0.28 -9.88
CA ASN A 313 -5.67 0.87 -11.14
C ASN A 313 -6.52 2.11 -11.47
N GLU A 314 -6.49 3.09 -10.57
CA GLU A 314 -7.21 4.37 -10.63
C GLU A 314 -8.73 4.20 -10.78
N THR A 315 -9.22 4.05 -12.01
CA THR A 315 -10.65 3.93 -12.36
C THR A 315 -11.12 2.48 -12.42
N ARG A 316 -10.26 1.50 -12.10
CA ARG A 316 -10.55 0.07 -12.22
C ARG A 316 -10.01 -0.73 -11.04
N ILE A 317 -10.74 -1.80 -10.72
CA ILE A 317 -10.27 -2.88 -9.84
C ILE A 317 -10.17 -4.15 -10.65
N TRP A 318 -8.98 -4.74 -10.64
CA TRP A 318 -8.72 -6.03 -11.26
C TRP A 318 -8.56 -7.12 -10.21
N ARG A 319 -8.90 -8.35 -10.57
CA ARG A 319 -8.54 -9.55 -9.83
C ARG A 319 -7.60 -10.39 -10.67
N ALA A 320 -6.38 -10.58 -10.19
CA ALA A 320 -5.52 -11.65 -10.67
C ALA A 320 -5.80 -12.91 -9.84
N GLN A 321 -6.08 -14.02 -10.51
CA GLN A 321 -6.09 -15.35 -9.91
C GLN A 321 -4.74 -16.01 -10.20
N LEU A 322 -3.98 -16.28 -9.14
CA LEU A 322 -2.68 -16.92 -9.18
C LEU A 322 -2.76 -18.37 -8.67
N ALA A 323 -1.62 -19.03 -8.49
CA ALA A 323 -1.58 -20.32 -7.80
C ALA A 323 -2.17 -20.19 -6.39
N THR A 324 -2.92 -21.20 -5.94
CA THR A 324 -3.53 -21.21 -4.60
C THR A 324 -2.51 -21.24 -3.46
N SER A 325 -1.25 -21.61 -3.78
CA SER A 325 -0.10 -21.50 -2.88
C SER A 325 0.41 -20.08 -2.70
N THR A 326 0.09 -19.16 -3.61
CA THR A 326 0.51 -17.75 -3.54
C THR A 326 -0.36 -17.01 -2.54
N LYS A 327 0.21 -16.69 -1.38
CA LYS A 327 -0.50 -16.09 -0.25
C LYS A 327 0.29 -14.93 0.32
N GLY A 328 -0.39 -13.83 0.64
CA GLY A 328 0.23 -12.69 1.29
C GLY A 328 0.75 -13.03 2.68
N ALA A 329 1.91 -12.50 3.03
CA ALA A 329 2.43 -12.54 4.37
C ALA A 329 1.66 -11.58 5.28
N LEU A 330 1.56 -11.91 6.57
CA LEU A 330 1.06 -11.04 7.65
C LEU A 330 -0.41 -10.60 7.56
N LEU A 331 -1.18 -11.06 6.57
CA LEU A 331 -2.61 -10.76 6.45
C LEU A 331 -3.50 -11.62 7.37
N GLY A 332 -2.97 -12.72 7.92
CA GLY A 332 -3.73 -13.63 8.78
C GLY A 332 -4.86 -14.39 8.07
N ILE A 333 -4.86 -14.39 6.73
CA ILE A 333 -5.82 -15.06 5.83
C ILE A 333 -5.23 -16.32 5.18
#